data_AF-A0A8J9V6L9-F1
#
_entry.id   AF-A0A8J9V6L9-F1
#
_cell.length_a   1.000
_cell.length_b   1.000
_cell.length_c   1.000
_cell.angle_alpha   90.00
_cell.angle_beta   90.00
_cell.angle_gamma   90.00
#
_symmetry.space_group_name_H-M   'P 1'
#
loop_
_entity.id
_entity.type
_entity.pdbx_description
1 polymer ?
#
loop_
_entity_poly.entity_id
_entity_poly.type
_entity_poly.pdbx_seq_one_letter_code
_entity_poly.pdbx_strand_id
1 'polypeptide(L)' 'MFAIRNLIRPTQQFAKNAVQARNMSGIAIPARNKITRGETIFLAGSMVVVWLAIPAWVLVNIKHYRDKN' A
#
# COMPACT_ATOMS: atom_id res chain seq x y z
N MET A 1 -27.11 38.27 11.72
CA MET A 1 -26.20 38.39 10.55
C MET A 1 -24.75 37.94 10.85
N PHE A 2 -24.50 37.11 11.88
CA PHE A 2 -23.15 36.71 12.30
C PHE A 2 -22.75 35.27 11.89
N ALA A 3 -23.71 34.39 11.56
CA ALA A 3 -23.43 33.00 11.19
C ALA A 3 -22.91 32.83 9.74
N ILE A 4 -23.26 33.74 8.83
CA ILE A 4 -22.85 33.67 7.41
C ILE A 4 -21.35 34.01 7.24
N ARG A 5 -20.80 34.91 8.08
CA ARG A 5 -19.36 35.26 8.04
C ARG A 5 -18.43 34.09 8.38
N ASN A 6 -18.88 33.12 9.18
CA ASN A 6 -18.07 31.94 9.52
C ASN A 6 -18.09 30.85 8.43
N LEU A 7 -19.08 30.86 7.54
CA LEU A 7 -19.16 29.97 6.37
C LEU A 7 -18.28 30.47 5.21
N ILE A 8 -17.95 31.77 5.16
CA ILE A 8 -17.08 32.40 4.16
C ILE A 8 -15.58 32.33 4.57
N ARG A 9 -15.24 31.60 5.63
CA ARG A 9 -13.87 31.10 5.85
C ARG A 9 -13.70 29.65 5.34
N PRO A 10 -14.02 29.29 4.08
CA PRO A 10 -13.41 28.09 3.56
C PRO A 10 -11.94 28.43 3.23
N THR A 11 -11.11 27.40 3.16
CA THR A 11 -9.92 27.34 2.30
C THR A 11 -8.53 27.64 2.84
N GLN A 12 -8.26 28.12 4.06
CA GLN A 12 -6.84 28.12 4.49
C GLN A 12 -6.32 26.69 4.74
N GLN A 13 -7.13 25.82 5.33
CA GLN A 13 -6.75 24.42 5.56
C GLN A 13 -6.69 23.62 4.24
N PHE A 14 -7.65 23.81 3.34
CA PHE A 14 -7.67 23.13 2.04
C PHE A 14 -6.53 23.61 1.12
N ALA A 15 -6.22 24.91 1.11
CA ALA A 15 -5.08 25.43 0.37
C ALA A 15 -3.76 24.90 0.93
N LYS A 16 -3.60 24.82 2.26
CA LYS A 16 -2.44 24.20 2.90
C LYS A 16 -2.29 22.72 2.52
N ASN A 17 -3.38 21.95 2.53
CA ASN A 17 -3.39 20.54 2.13
C ASN A 17 -3.09 20.34 0.64
N ALA A 18 -3.57 21.25 -0.23
CA ALA A 18 -3.33 21.20 -1.68
C ALA A 18 -1.89 21.60 -2.05
N VAL A 19 -1.30 22.57 -1.35
CA VAL A 19 0.10 22.99 -1.52
C VAL A 19 1.06 21.92 -0.99
N GLN A 20 0.73 21.26 0.13
CA GLN A 20 1.53 20.17 0.69
C GLN A 20 1.56 18.92 -0.20
N ALA A 21 0.53 18.68 -1.02
CA ALA A 21 0.53 17.61 -2.01
C ALA A 21 1.48 17.86 -3.20
N ARG A 22 1.80 19.13 -3.49
CA ARG A 22 2.64 19.53 -4.64
C ARG A 22 4.12 19.72 -4.30
N ASN A 23 4.45 19.91 -3.02
CA ASN A 23 5.82 20.09 -2.52
C ASN A 23 6.24 18.93 -1.61
N MET A 24 6.13 17.67 -2.08
CA MET A 24 6.59 16.51 -1.30
C MET A 24 8.13 16.40 -1.36
N SER A 25 8.82 17.24 -0.59
CA SER A 25 10.24 17.06 -0.28
C SER A 25 10.39 16.16 0.95
N GLY A 26 11.13 15.06 0.82
CA GLY A 26 11.82 14.28 1.89
C GLY A 26 11.10 13.81 3.17
N ILE A 27 9.92 14.33 3.49
CA ILE A 27 9.17 14.12 4.72
C ILE A 27 7.82 13.56 4.28
N ALA A 28 7.66 12.25 4.41
CA ALA A 28 6.42 11.59 4.04
C ALA A 28 5.25 12.13 4.90
N ILE A 29 4.18 12.57 4.25
CA ILE A 29 2.92 12.90 4.91
C ILE A 29 2.33 11.65 5.59
N PRO A 30 1.56 11.80 6.68
CA PRO A 30 0.92 10.65 7.32
C PRO A 30 0.04 9.89 6.31
N ALA A 31 0.13 8.56 6.33
CA ALA A 31 -0.64 7.70 5.44
C ALA A 31 -2.14 8.02 5.53
N ARG A 32 -2.77 8.30 4.37
CA ARG A 32 -4.22 8.55 4.31
C ARG A 32 -5.02 7.32 4.75
N ASN A 33 -4.53 6.14 4.39
CA ASN A 33 -5.02 4.85 4.83
C ASN A 33 -3.91 4.19 5.63
N LYS A 34 -4.12 4.01 6.94
CA LYS A 34 -3.14 3.33 7.79
C LYS A 34 -3.19 1.84 7.49
N ILE A 35 -2.04 1.28 7.09
CA ILE A 35 -1.86 -0.16 6.97
C ILE A 35 -1.54 -0.68 8.37
N THR A 36 -2.31 -1.66 8.82
CA THR A 36 -2.11 -2.34 10.09
C THR A 36 -0.94 -3.33 9.99
N ARG A 37 -0.32 -3.67 11.13
CA ARG A 37 0.75 -4.69 11.16
C ARG A 37 0.28 -6.04 10.62
N GLY A 38 -1.00 -6.38 10.84
CA GLY A 38 -1.61 -7.62 10.33
C GLY A 38 -1.66 -7.65 8.81
N GLU A 39 -2.09 -6.55 8.18
CA GLU A 39 -2.10 -6.41 6.72
C GLU A 39 -0.69 -6.49 6.13
N THR A 40 0.30 -5.90 6.81
CA THR A 40 1.71 -6.02 6.40
C THR A 40 2.20 -7.46 6.45
N ILE A 41 1.92 -8.20 7.54
CA ILE A 41 2.32 -9.61 7.68
C ILE A 41 1.61 -10.47 6.63
N PHE A 42 0.33 -10.24 6.41
CA PHE A 42 -0.45 -10.95 5.40
C PHE A 42 0.11 -10.72 4.00
N LEU A 43 0.41 -9.48 3.64
CA LEU A 43 1.00 -9.13 2.35
C LEU A 43 2.38 -9.77 2.18
N ALA A 44 3.25 -9.68 3.20
CA ALA A 44 4.58 -10.28 3.14
C ALA A 44 4.50 -11.81 2.99
N GLY A 45 3.61 -12.46 3.74
CA GLY A 45 3.39 -13.91 3.65
C GLY A 45 2.87 -14.32 2.27
N SER A 46 1.90 -13.60 1.71
CA SER A 46 1.33 -13.93 0.40
C SER A 46 2.35 -13.78 -0.72
N MET A 47 3.21 -12.75 -0.68
CA MET A 47 4.29 -12.57 -1.66
C MET A 47 5.26 -13.76 -1.66
N VAL A 48 5.67 -14.24 -0.47
CA VAL A 48 6.61 -15.36 -0.34
C VAL A 48 5.97 -16.67 -0.83
N VAL A 49 4.74 -16.95 -0.43
CA VAL A 49 4.03 -18.19 -0.82
C VAL A 49 3.85 -18.25 -2.33
N VAL A 50 3.40 -17.16 -2.96
CA VAL A 50 3.20 -17.10 -4.41
C VAL A 50 4.52 -17.31 -5.16
N TRP A 51 5.60 -16.70 -4.67
CA TRP A 51 6.91 -16.82 -5.31
C TRP A 51 7.48 -18.24 -5.21
N LEU A 52 7.24 -18.94 -4.09
CA LEU A 52 7.74 -20.29 -3.86
C LEU A 52 6.84 -21.41 -4.41
N ALA A 53 5.57 -21.13 -4.73
CA ALA A 53 4.62 -22.15 -5.16
C ALA A 53 5.06 -22.91 -6.41
N ILE A 54 5.52 -22.20 -7.45
CA ILE A 54 5.93 -22.82 -8.72
C ILE A 54 7.23 -23.63 -8.57
N PRO A 55 8.32 -23.09 -7.99
CA PRO A 55 9.53 -23.87 -7.75
C PRO A 55 9.28 -25.10 -6.87
N ALA A 56 8.47 -24.96 -5.82
CA ALA A 56 8.13 -26.08 -4.94
C ALA A 56 7.41 -27.20 -5.71
N TRP A 57 6.44 -26.84 -6.56
CA TRP A 57 5.74 -27.82 -7.41
C TRP A 57 6.69 -28.57 -8.35
N VAL A 58 7.58 -27.84 -9.02
CA VAL A 58 8.56 -28.42 -9.96
C VAL A 58 9.51 -29.36 -9.23
N LEU A 59 10.05 -28.94 -8.09
CA LEU A 59 10.99 -29.73 -7.31
C LEU A 59 10.36 -31.01 -6.75
N VAL A 60 9.12 -30.94 -6.27
CA VAL A 60 8.38 -32.12 -5.81
C VAL A 60 8.13 -33.12 -6.95
N ASN A 61 7.87 -32.63 -8.15
CA ASN A 61 7.52 -33.46 -9.31
C ASN A 61 8.71 -33.82 -10.21
N ILE A 62 9.93 -33.45 -9.83
CA ILE A 62 11.11 -33.63 -10.70
C ILE A 62 11.35 -35.08 -11.11
N LYS A 63 11.00 -36.04 -10.24
CA LYS A 63 11.13 -37.48 -10.52
C LYS A 63 10.15 -37.94 -11.61
N HIS A 64 8.92 -37.43 -11.62
CA HIS A 64 7.94 -37.73 -12.66
C HIS A 64 8.33 -37.19 -14.04
N TYR A 65 9.15 -36.13 -14.08
CA TYR A 65 9.69 -35.59 -15.33
C TYR A 65 10.89 -36.40 -15.85
N ARG A 66 11.53 -37.21 -15.00
CA ARG A 66 12.79 -37.89 -15.33
C ARG A 66 12.59 -39.25 -16.01
N ASP A 67 11.49 -39.94 -15.73
CA ASP A 67 11.19 -41.29 -16.25
C ASP A 67 10.56 -41.31 -17.66
N LYS A 68 10.69 -40.23 -18.44
CA LYS A 68 10.08 -40.13 -19.78
C LYS A 68 11.03 -40.37 -20.96
N ASN A 69 12.26 -40.83 -20.69
CA ASN A 69 13.25 -41.27 -21.67
C ASN A 69 13.61 -42.73 -21.42
#